data_AF-A0A1Q4DQJ8-F1
#
_entry.id   AF-A0A1Q4DQJ8-F1
#
_cell.length_a   1.000
_cell.length_b   1.000
_cell.length_c   1.000
_cell.angle_alpha   90.00
_cell.angle_beta   90.00
_cell.angle_gamma   90.00
#
_symmetry.space_group_name_H-M   'P 1'
#
loop_
_entity.id
_entity.type
_entity.pdbx_description
1 polymer ?
#
loop_
_entity_poly.entity_id
_entity_poly.type
_entity_poly.pdbx_seq_one_letter_code
_entity_poly.pdbx_strand_id
1 'polypeptide(L)'
;MIVAQARSPAFYRDFGVPDTVNGRFDMIVLHLALVLGRLRGSGADTEPLAQGLFDHFCRDMDGNLREMGISDLKVPKQMKGIGEAVYGRLRAYDEALAAPGLDTLEKLVIRNLQDDHLRDIAPGKTPEQTRAGQPVAARAVAAYVRMSHDALRGQNPGRWEADGISFADPPHAVSAEVR
;
A
#
# COMPACT_ATOMS: atom_id res chain seq x y z
N MET A 1 -10.72 3.63 6.31
CA MET A 1 -9.79 2.77 7.06
C MET A 1 -8.48 2.53 6.31
N ILE A 2 -8.48 1.93 5.11
CA ILE A 2 -7.25 1.70 4.32
C ILE A 2 -6.47 3.00 4.06
N VAL A 3 -7.11 4.01 3.46
CA VAL A 3 -6.45 5.31 3.15
C VAL A 3 -5.99 6.02 4.42
N ALA A 4 -6.77 5.96 5.51
CA ALA A 4 -6.41 6.55 6.78
C ALA A 4 -5.14 5.90 7.36
N GLN A 5 -5.08 4.57 7.37
CA GLN A 5 -3.91 3.83 7.81
C GLN A 5 -2.69 4.12 6.92
N ALA A 6 -2.85 4.07 5.59
CA ALA A 6 -1.78 4.37 4.64
C ALA A 6 -1.22 5.80 4.80
N ARG A 7 -2.00 6.73 5.34
CA ARG A 7 -1.60 8.11 5.63
C ARG A 7 -1.07 8.32 7.05
N SER A 8 -0.89 7.26 7.85
CA SER A 8 -0.33 7.38 9.20
C SER A 8 1.04 8.07 9.15
N PRO A 9 1.26 9.15 9.92
CA PRO A 9 2.51 9.92 9.89
C PRO A 9 3.76 9.09 10.18
N ALA A 10 3.64 7.98 10.93
CA ALA A 10 4.75 7.11 11.27
C ALA A 10 5.46 6.54 10.04
N PHE A 11 4.74 6.21 8.96
CA PHE A 11 5.36 5.67 7.74
C PHE A 11 6.34 6.67 7.11
N TYR A 12 5.94 7.95 7.08
CA TYR A 12 6.71 8.99 6.41
C TYR A 12 7.80 9.58 7.31
N ARG A 13 7.48 9.75 8.60
CA ARG A 13 8.40 10.34 9.58
C ARG A 13 9.40 9.35 10.14
N ASP A 14 8.93 8.16 10.52
CA ASP A 14 9.72 7.20 11.31
C ASP A 14 10.32 6.09 10.43
N PHE A 15 9.62 5.70 9.34
CA PHE A 15 10.09 4.65 8.44
C PHE A 15 10.69 5.15 7.12
N GLY A 16 10.79 6.47 6.93
CA GLY A 16 11.46 7.06 5.77
C GLY A 16 10.75 6.84 4.43
N VAL A 17 9.45 6.49 4.44
CA VAL A 17 8.68 6.42 3.19
C VAL A 17 8.58 7.83 2.59
N PRO A 18 8.93 8.03 1.31
CA PRO A 18 8.83 9.35 0.69
C PRO A 18 7.42 9.91 0.77
N ASP A 19 7.24 11.13 1.32
CA ASP A 19 5.93 11.81 1.33
C ASP A 19 5.65 12.46 -0.03
N THR A 20 5.52 11.62 -1.05
CA THR A 20 5.22 11.99 -2.44
C THR A 20 3.93 11.31 -2.88
N VAL A 21 3.38 11.72 -4.03
CA VAL A 21 2.23 11.02 -4.65
C VAL A 21 2.53 9.53 -4.80
N ASN A 22 3.75 9.19 -5.22
CA ASN A 22 4.16 7.81 -5.42
C ASN A 22 4.30 7.04 -4.10
N GLY A 23 4.97 7.62 -3.09
CA GLY A 23 5.09 6.96 -1.79
C GLY A 23 3.74 6.75 -1.10
N ARG A 24 2.83 7.73 -1.18
CA ARG A 24 1.44 7.57 -0.70
C ARG A 24 0.69 6.50 -1.48
N PHE A 25 0.86 6.43 -2.79
CA PHE A 25 0.26 5.38 -3.62
C PHE A 25 0.76 4.00 -3.20
N ASP A 26 2.07 3.82 -3.03
CA ASP A 26 2.61 2.54 -2.57
C ASP A 26 2.07 2.12 -1.21
N MET A 27 1.93 3.05 -0.27
CA MET A 27 1.32 2.77 1.02
C MET A 27 -0.14 2.35 0.86
N ILE A 28 -0.92 2.99 -0.02
CA ILE A 28 -2.30 2.55 -0.30
C ILE A 28 -2.32 1.14 -0.88
N VAL A 29 -1.47 0.86 -1.88
CA VAL A 29 -1.43 -0.45 -2.54
C VAL A 29 -0.98 -1.56 -1.59
N LEU A 30 -0.02 -1.28 -0.70
CA LEU A 30 0.40 -2.20 0.36
C LEU A 30 -0.79 -2.60 1.23
N HIS A 31 -1.55 -1.64 1.76
CA HIS A 31 -2.70 -1.94 2.62
C HIS A 31 -3.84 -2.61 1.85
N LEU A 32 -4.09 -2.17 0.61
CA LEU A 32 -5.04 -2.80 -0.29
C LEU A 32 -4.69 -4.27 -0.54
N ALA A 33 -3.41 -4.59 -0.73
CA ALA A 33 -2.93 -5.96 -0.91
C ALA A 33 -3.28 -6.85 0.27
N LEU A 34 -3.07 -6.38 1.50
CA LEU A 34 -3.38 -7.13 2.72
C LEU A 34 -4.88 -7.41 2.86
N VAL A 35 -5.72 -6.41 2.60
CA VAL A 35 -7.18 -6.56 2.70
C VAL A 35 -7.73 -7.48 1.61
N LEU A 36 -7.29 -7.29 0.36
CA LEU A 36 -7.72 -8.16 -0.74
C LEU A 36 -7.24 -9.59 -0.56
N GLY A 37 -6.01 -9.80 -0.08
CA GLY A 37 -5.48 -11.12 0.26
C GLY A 37 -6.31 -11.80 1.35
N ARG A 38 -6.70 -11.06 2.39
CA ARG A 38 -7.59 -11.55 3.45
C ARG A 38 -8.97 -11.95 2.91
N LEU A 39 -9.56 -11.13 2.05
CA LEU A 39 -10.87 -11.41 1.43
C LEU A 39 -10.81 -12.65 0.56
N ARG A 40 -9.87 -12.74 -0.39
CA ARG A 40 -9.72 -13.93 -1.26
C ARG A 40 -9.52 -15.22 -0.45
N GLY A 41 -8.84 -15.14 0.69
CA GLY A 41 -8.62 -16.29 1.58
C GLY A 41 -9.81 -16.71 2.45
N SER A 42 -10.96 -16.02 2.41
CA SER A 42 -12.13 -16.33 3.27
C SER A 42 -13.22 -17.17 2.60
N GLY A 43 -13.04 -17.54 1.34
CA GLY A 43 -14.04 -18.29 0.56
C GLY A 43 -14.81 -17.43 -0.45
N ALA A 44 -15.73 -18.08 -1.17
CA ALA A 44 -16.47 -17.48 -2.29
C ALA A 44 -17.38 -16.33 -1.83
N ASP A 45 -17.92 -16.37 -0.61
CA ASP A 45 -18.85 -15.36 -0.10
C ASP A 45 -18.22 -13.96 0.03
N THR A 46 -16.89 -13.88 0.11
CA THR A 46 -16.15 -12.61 0.20
C THR A 46 -15.60 -12.11 -1.14
N GLU A 47 -15.78 -12.87 -2.23
CA GLU A 47 -15.34 -12.48 -3.57
C GLU A 47 -16.04 -11.19 -4.07
N PRO A 48 -17.37 -11.01 -3.90
CA PRO A 48 -18.02 -9.75 -4.28
C PRO A 48 -17.48 -8.55 -3.50
N LEU A 49 -17.11 -8.74 -2.23
CA LEU A 49 -16.52 -7.69 -1.40
C LEU A 49 -15.10 -7.33 -1.87
N ALA A 50 -14.30 -8.33 -2.26
CA ALA A 50 -12.97 -8.09 -2.83
C ALA A 50 -13.04 -7.32 -4.15
N GLN A 51 -13.97 -7.71 -5.03
CA GLN A 51 -14.19 -7.03 -6.30
C GLN A 51 -14.69 -5.59 -6.07
N GLY A 52 -15.69 -5.39 -5.21
CA GLY A 52 -16.22 -4.06 -4.90
C GLY A 52 -15.16 -3.12 -4.32
N LEU A 53 -14.26 -3.64 -3.48
CA LEU A 53 -13.12 -2.88 -2.95
C LEU A 53 -12.13 -2.48 -4.05
N PHE A 54 -11.78 -3.40 -4.95
CA PHE A 54 -10.89 -3.11 -6.06
C PHE A 54 -11.50 -2.13 -7.07
N ASP A 55 -12.78 -2.29 -7.39
CA ASP A 55 -13.52 -1.38 -8.27
C ASP A 55 -13.59 0.03 -7.69
N HIS A 56 -13.78 0.15 -6.37
CA HIS A 56 -13.73 1.45 -5.69
C HIS A 56 -12.34 2.09 -5.79
N PHE A 57 -11.27 1.32 -5.53
CA PHE A 57 -9.91 1.80 -5.72
C PHE A 57 -9.66 2.30 -7.15
N CYS A 58 -10.12 1.57 -8.18
CA CYS A 58 -9.99 1.99 -9.57
C CYS A 58 -10.72 3.30 -9.88
N ARG A 59 -11.96 3.47 -9.35
CA ARG A 59 -12.71 4.72 -9.51
C ARG A 59 -12.00 5.90 -8.86
N ASP A 60 -11.45 5.71 -7.66
CA ASP A 60 -10.71 6.75 -6.95
C ASP A 60 -9.44 7.16 -7.71
N MET A 61 -8.72 6.18 -8.29
CA MET A 61 -7.53 6.47 -9.11
C MET A 61 -7.87 7.20 -10.40
N ASP A 62 -8.96 6.82 -11.09
CA ASP A 62 -9.45 7.51 -12.29
C ASP A 62 -9.79 8.98 -11.98
N GLY A 63 -10.52 9.22 -10.88
CA GLY A 63 -10.83 10.56 -10.38
C GLY A 63 -9.58 11.39 -10.08
N ASN A 64 -8.64 10.82 -9.32
CA ASN A 64 -7.37 11.49 -8.98
C ASN A 64 -6.56 11.88 -10.23
N LEU A 65 -6.51 11.02 -11.25
CA LEU A 65 -5.82 11.35 -12.51
C LEU A 65 -6.44 12.58 -13.19
N ARG A 66 -7.77 12.65 -13.26
CA ARG A 66 -8.48 13.79 -13.85
C ARG A 66 -8.29 15.06 -13.04
N GLU A 67 -8.33 14.96 -11.71
CA GLU A 67 -8.06 16.07 -10.80
C GLU A 67 -6.62 16.60 -10.94
N MET A 68 -5.65 15.73 -11.26
CA MET A 68 -4.28 16.12 -11.60
C MET A 68 -4.13 16.71 -13.02
N GLY A 69 -5.23 16.93 -13.75
CA GLY A 69 -5.22 17.53 -15.08
C GLY A 69 -4.83 16.58 -16.21
N ILE A 70 -4.85 15.26 -15.96
CA ILE A 70 -4.64 14.27 -17.02
C ILE A 70 -5.87 14.27 -17.94
N SER A 71 -5.65 14.56 -19.22
CA SER A 71 -6.70 14.54 -20.24
C SER A 71 -7.43 13.20 -20.28
N ASP A 72 -8.76 13.25 -20.45
CA ASP A 72 -9.63 12.08 -20.61
C ASP A 72 -9.14 11.09 -21.67
N LEU A 73 -8.47 11.57 -22.73
CA LEU A 73 -7.89 10.72 -23.78
C LEU A 73 -6.68 9.90 -23.29
N LYS A 74 -5.97 10.37 -22.25
CA LYS A 74 -4.80 9.71 -21.66
C LYS A 74 -5.15 8.86 -20.43
N VAL A 75 -6.27 9.14 -19.75
CA VAL A 75 -6.69 8.42 -18.53
C VAL A 75 -6.73 6.90 -18.73
N PRO A 76 -7.32 6.33 -19.80
CA PRO A 76 -7.35 4.88 -19.99
C PRO A 76 -5.95 4.24 -20.05
N LYS A 77 -4.99 4.91 -20.70
CA LYS A 77 -3.59 4.45 -20.77
C LYS A 77 -2.94 4.46 -19.39
N GLN A 78 -3.18 5.51 -18.59
CA GLN A 78 -2.63 5.60 -17.25
C GLN A 78 -3.27 4.60 -16.28
N MET A 79 -4.60 4.41 -16.36
CA MET A 79 -5.30 3.39 -15.59
C MET A 79 -4.79 1.98 -15.90
N LYS A 80 -4.42 1.70 -17.16
CA LYS A 80 -3.78 0.43 -17.52
C LYS A 80 -2.44 0.24 -16.79
N GLY A 81 -1.58 1.26 -16.78
CA GLY A 81 -0.30 1.22 -16.07
C GLY A 81 -0.46 1.06 -14.55
N ILE A 82 -1.43 1.76 -13.95
CA ILE A 82 -1.79 1.60 -12.53
C ILE A 82 -2.23 0.16 -12.27
N GLY A 83 -3.11 -0.39 -13.12
CA GLY A 83 -3.57 -1.77 -13.01
C GLY A 83 -2.41 -2.77 -13.02
N GLU A 84 -1.52 -2.69 -14.01
CA GLU A 84 -0.34 -3.56 -14.12
C GLU A 84 0.56 -3.48 -12.87
N ALA A 85 0.84 -2.26 -12.39
CA ALA A 85 1.63 -2.03 -11.18
C ALA A 85 0.98 -2.63 -9.93
N VAL A 86 -0.34 -2.47 -9.78
CA VAL A 86 -1.10 -3.00 -8.64
C VAL A 86 -1.13 -4.52 -8.69
N TYR A 87 -1.52 -5.14 -9.80
CA TYR A 87 -1.58 -6.60 -9.91
C TYR A 87 -0.22 -7.28 -9.69
N GLY A 88 0.88 -6.66 -10.19
CA GLY A 88 2.23 -7.13 -9.91
C GLY A 88 2.56 -7.13 -8.41
N ARG A 89 2.14 -6.09 -7.69
CA ARG A 89 2.34 -5.97 -6.24
C ARG A 89 1.47 -6.91 -5.43
N LEU A 90 0.19 -7.06 -5.79
CA LEU A 90 -0.72 -7.97 -5.11
C LEU A 90 -0.12 -9.38 -5.05
N ARG A 91 0.34 -9.89 -6.20
CA ARG A 91 1.01 -11.20 -6.28
C ARG A 91 2.30 -11.25 -5.47
N ALA A 92 3.15 -10.23 -5.59
CA ALA A 92 4.42 -10.19 -4.86
C ALA A 92 4.23 -10.17 -3.34
N TYR A 93 3.22 -9.46 -2.83
CA TYR A 93 2.87 -9.48 -1.40
C TYR A 93 2.36 -10.85 -0.97
N ASP A 94 1.47 -11.49 -1.74
CA ASP A 94 0.98 -12.83 -1.45
C ASP A 94 2.14 -13.84 -1.35
N GLU A 95 3.08 -13.81 -2.31
CA GLU A 95 4.28 -14.65 -2.32
C GLU A 95 5.21 -14.37 -1.13
N ALA A 96 5.47 -13.08 -0.84
CA ALA A 96 6.34 -12.69 0.26
C ALA A 96 5.75 -13.03 1.64
N LEU A 97 4.42 -12.94 1.79
CA LEU A 97 3.70 -13.36 3.00
C LEU A 97 3.67 -14.88 3.17
N ALA A 98 3.70 -15.66 2.09
CA ALA A 98 3.81 -17.11 2.19
C ALA A 98 5.22 -17.57 2.62
N ALA A 99 6.26 -16.76 2.37
CA ALA A 99 7.62 -17.07 2.78
C ALA A 99 7.82 -16.94 4.31
N PRO A 100 8.67 -17.77 4.92
CA PRO A 100 9.00 -17.67 6.35
C PRO A 100 9.86 -16.44 6.64
N GLY A 101 9.73 -15.90 7.86
CA GLY A 101 10.52 -14.74 8.31
C GLY A 101 10.13 -13.43 7.62
N LEU A 102 11.06 -12.49 7.60
CA LEU A 102 10.85 -11.13 7.09
C LEU A 102 11.71 -10.78 5.86
N ASP A 103 12.68 -11.62 5.49
CA ASP A 103 13.69 -11.25 4.49
C ASP A 103 13.10 -11.03 3.09
N THR A 104 12.15 -11.87 2.68
CA THR A 104 11.45 -11.71 1.39
C THR A 104 10.56 -10.47 1.39
N LEU A 105 9.87 -10.19 2.51
CA LEU A 105 9.06 -8.98 2.68
C LEU A 105 9.91 -7.71 2.67
N GLU A 106 11.07 -7.74 3.33
CA GLU A 106 12.00 -6.62 3.36
C GLU A 106 12.54 -6.29 1.96
N LYS A 107 12.95 -7.30 1.19
CA LYS A 107 13.36 -7.11 -0.22
C LYS A 107 12.21 -6.53 -1.06
N LEU A 108 10.99 -7.01 -0.86
CA LEU A 108 9.82 -6.50 -1.54
C LEU A 108 9.53 -5.03 -1.19
N VAL A 109 9.66 -4.66 0.08
CA VAL A 109 9.49 -3.29 0.56
C VAL A 109 10.55 -2.37 -0.03
N ILE A 110 11.83 -2.77 -0.02
CA ILE A 110 12.93 -2.02 -0.64
C ILE A 110 12.57 -1.73 -2.10
N ARG A 111 12.24 -2.77 -2.87
CA ARG A 111 11.87 -2.63 -4.28
C ARG A 111 10.68 -1.70 -4.49
N ASN A 112 9.64 -1.82 -3.67
CA ASN A 112 8.40 -1.09 -3.93
C ASN A 112 8.41 0.35 -3.41
N LEU A 113 9.01 0.61 -2.24
CA LEU A 113 8.92 1.92 -1.57
C LEU A 113 10.10 2.84 -1.85
N GLN A 114 11.19 2.32 -2.43
CA GLN A 114 12.34 3.14 -2.82
C GLN A 114 12.34 3.50 -4.31
N ASP A 115 11.66 2.71 -5.15
CA ASP A 115 11.66 2.91 -6.61
C ASP A 115 10.49 3.78 -7.10
N ASP A 116 10.83 4.76 -7.93
CA ASP A 116 9.88 5.68 -8.55
C ASP A 116 9.14 5.08 -9.76
N HIS A 117 8.29 4.11 -9.50
CA HIS A 117 7.63 3.30 -10.54
C HIS A 117 6.37 3.95 -11.16
N LEU A 118 5.85 5.05 -10.59
CA LEU A 118 4.77 5.85 -11.19
C LEU A 118 5.26 7.05 -12.00
N ARG A 119 6.58 7.20 -12.20
CA ARG A 119 7.21 8.32 -12.88
C ARG A 119 6.59 8.68 -14.23
N ASP A 120 6.14 7.67 -14.99
CA ASP A 120 5.55 7.86 -16.31
C ASP A 120 4.01 8.02 -16.30
N ILE A 121 3.39 7.79 -15.13
CA ILE A 121 1.93 7.71 -14.96
C ILE A 121 1.37 9.02 -14.38
N ALA A 122 2.03 9.57 -13.37
CA ALA A 122 1.70 10.86 -12.78
C ALA A 122 2.91 11.79 -12.97
N PRO A 123 2.84 12.82 -13.81
CA PRO A 123 3.91 13.81 -13.93
C PRO A 123 3.97 14.65 -12.65
N GLY A 124 4.57 14.08 -11.60
CA GLY A 124 5.15 14.80 -10.48
C GLY A 124 6.52 15.33 -10.88
N LYS A 125 6.93 16.46 -10.30
CA LYS A 125 8.07 17.28 -10.68
C LYS A 125 9.42 16.52 -10.77
N THR A 126 10.38 17.20 -11.41
CA THR A 126 11.76 16.83 -11.79
C THR A 126 12.54 15.91 -10.83
N PRO A 127 13.59 15.21 -11.32
CA PRO A 127 14.47 14.29 -10.56
C PRO A 127 15.18 14.87 -9.33
N GLU A 128 14.97 16.17 -9.06
CA GLU A 128 15.59 16.94 -7.99
C GLU A 128 15.00 16.59 -6.61
N GLN A 129 13.80 16.02 -6.54
CA GLN A 129 13.19 15.52 -5.30
C GLN A 129 13.59 14.07 -4.96
N THR A 130 14.35 13.41 -5.83
CA THR A 130 14.76 11.99 -5.69
C THR A 130 16.09 11.82 -4.93
N ARG A 131 16.63 12.86 -4.28
CA ARG A 131 17.93 12.77 -3.57
C ARG A 131 17.85 13.09 -2.08
N ALA A 132 18.29 12.10 -1.29
CA ALA A 132 18.59 12.09 0.14
C ALA A 132 17.40 12.11 1.11
N GLY A 133 16.37 11.29 0.85
CA GLY A 133 15.50 10.80 1.92
C GLY A 133 16.25 9.78 2.78
N GLN A 134 15.98 9.76 4.09
CA GLN A 134 16.45 8.71 4.99
C GLN A 134 16.09 7.33 4.38
N PRO A 135 17.00 6.35 4.35
CA PRO A 135 16.71 5.05 3.77
C PRO A 135 15.47 4.46 4.47
N VAL A 136 14.53 3.96 3.66
CA VAL A 136 13.31 3.33 4.18
C VAL A 136 13.71 2.26 5.20
N ALA A 137 13.10 2.29 6.38
CA ALA A 137 13.28 1.27 7.42
C ALA A 137 12.58 -0.03 6.99
N ALA A 138 13.08 -0.67 5.94
CA ALA A 138 12.39 -1.72 5.22
C ALA A 138 12.07 -2.94 6.09
N ARG A 139 12.99 -3.29 7.00
CA ARG A 139 12.77 -4.33 8.01
C ARG A 139 11.58 -4.03 8.92
N ALA A 140 11.44 -2.78 9.37
CA ALA A 140 10.35 -2.35 10.25
C ALA A 140 9.01 -2.36 9.51
N VAL A 141 8.98 -1.88 8.27
CA VAL A 141 7.80 -1.96 7.40
C VAL A 141 7.43 -3.42 7.09
N ALA A 142 8.40 -4.29 6.85
CA ALA A 142 8.16 -5.72 6.64
C ALA A 142 7.55 -6.38 7.89
N ALA A 143 8.05 -6.04 9.08
CA ALA A 143 7.46 -6.49 10.35
C ALA A 143 6.02 -5.98 10.51
N TYR A 144 5.77 -4.70 10.22
CA TYR A 144 4.43 -4.13 10.21
C TYR A 144 3.48 -4.86 9.25
N VAL A 145 3.94 -5.17 8.03
CA VAL A 145 3.16 -5.91 7.03
C VAL A 145 2.77 -7.28 7.56
N ARG A 146 3.72 -8.01 8.17
CA ARG A 146 3.45 -9.32 8.79
C ARG A 146 2.43 -9.21 9.92
N MET A 147 2.64 -8.29 10.86
CA MET A 147 1.73 -8.08 11.99
C MET A 147 0.32 -7.70 11.53
N SER A 148 0.21 -6.83 10.53
CA SER A 148 -1.08 -6.42 9.96
C SER A 148 -1.77 -7.56 9.24
N HIS A 149 -1.03 -8.37 8.48
CA HIS A 149 -1.57 -9.58 7.87
C HIS A 149 -2.14 -10.54 8.92
N ASP A 150 -1.41 -10.76 10.02
CA ASP A 150 -1.85 -11.66 11.08
C ASP A 150 -3.06 -11.09 11.85
N ALA A 151 -3.09 -9.78 12.10
CA ALA A 151 -4.24 -9.09 12.69
C ALA A 151 -5.50 -9.21 11.81
N LEU A 152 -5.36 -9.09 10.48
CA LEU A 152 -6.47 -9.25 9.54
C LEU A 152 -6.97 -10.70 9.48
N ARG A 153 -6.07 -11.70 9.60
CA ARG A 153 -6.45 -13.11 9.67
C ARG A 153 -7.33 -13.43 10.88
N GLY A 154 -7.12 -12.73 12.00
CA GLY A 154 -7.95 -12.84 13.19
C GLY A 154 -9.35 -12.21 13.07
N GLN A 155 -9.60 -11.42 12.03
CA GLN A 155 -10.88 -10.73 11.83
C GLN A 155 -11.82 -11.51 10.90
N ASN A 156 -13.13 -11.32 11.08
CA ASN A 156 -14.16 -11.84 10.18
C ASN A 156 -14.58 -10.77 9.16
N PRO A 157 -14.29 -10.94 7.86
CA PRO A 157 -14.64 -9.94 6.85
C PRO A 157 -16.14 -9.67 6.74
N GLY A 158 -16.99 -10.66 7.02
CA GLY A 158 -18.45 -10.49 7.04
C GLY A 158 -18.94 -9.53 8.14
N ARG A 159 -18.07 -9.12 9.07
CA ARG A 159 -18.39 -8.13 10.12
C ARG A 159 -17.68 -6.79 9.96
N TRP A 160 -16.86 -6.59 8.93
CA TRP A 160 -16.07 -5.36 8.78
C TRP A 160 -16.90 -4.10 8.61
N GLU A 161 -18.13 -4.18 8.11
CA GLU A 161 -19.03 -3.03 8.08
C GLU A 161 -19.41 -2.54 9.49
N ALA A 162 -19.57 -3.47 10.45
CA ALA A 162 -19.95 -3.17 11.82
C ALA A 162 -18.75 -2.92 12.74
N ASP A 163 -17.72 -3.76 12.61
CA ASP A 163 -16.57 -3.82 13.53
C ASP A 163 -15.39 -2.97 13.04
N GLY A 164 -15.41 -2.56 11.77
CA GLY A 164 -14.27 -1.91 11.11
C GLY A 164 -13.16 -2.88 10.73
N ILE A 165 -12.15 -2.34 10.04
CA ILE A 165 -10.93 -3.06 9.65
C ILE A 165 -9.80 -2.55 10.54
N SER A 166 -9.14 -3.45 11.28
CA SER A 166 -7.97 -3.11 12.08
C SER A 166 -6.68 -3.61 11.41
N PHE A 167 -5.71 -2.71 11.25
CA PHE A 167 -4.33 -3.09 10.95
C PHE A 167 -3.55 -3.18 12.27
N ALA A 168 -2.30 -3.64 12.21
CA ALA A 168 -1.41 -3.43 13.35
C ALA A 168 -1.14 -1.92 13.51
N ASP A 169 -0.71 -1.49 14.68
CA ASP A 169 -0.14 -0.15 14.81
C ASP A 169 1.24 -0.15 14.11
N PRO A 170 1.54 0.83 13.25
CA PRO A 170 2.89 0.98 12.74
C PRO A 170 3.76 1.23 13.97
N PRO A 171 4.79 0.38 14.23
CA PRO A 171 5.58 0.53 15.43
C PRO A 171 6.14 1.95 15.44
N HIS A 172 5.67 2.78 16.35
CA HIS A 172 6.26 4.10 16.56
C HIS A 172 7.75 3.84 16.73
N ALA A 173 8.60 4.56 15.99
CA ALA A 173 10.02 4.58 16.35
C ALA A 173 10.02 4.84 17.85
N VAL A 174 10.56 3.87 18.61
CA VAL A 174 10.67 3.95 20.07
C VAL A 174 11.03 5.39 20.34
N SER A 175 10.08 6.13 20.93
CA SER A 175 10.39 7.48 21.35
C SER A 175 11.60 7.27 22.21
N ALA A 176 12.77 7.72 21.73
CA ALA A 176 13.93 7.79 22.56
C ALA A 176 13.42 8.60 23.75
N GLU A 177 13.18 7.92 24.88
CA GLU A 177 12.87 8.55 26.13
C GLU A 177 14.07 9.44 26.40
N VAL A 178 13.86 10.72 26.08
CA VAL A 178 14.76 11.79 26.44
C VAL A 178 14.58 11.94 27.95
N ARG A 179 15.64 11.50 28.65
CA ARG A 179 16.05 11.76 30.05
C ARG A 179 15.77 10.66 31.06
#